data_AF-A0A970HRA2-F1
#
_entry.id   AF-A0A970HRA2-F1
#
_cell.length_a   1.000
_cell.length_b   1.000
_cell.length_c   1.000
_cell.angle_alpha   90.00
_cell.angle_beta   90.00
_cell.angle_gamma   90.00
#
_symmetry.space_group_name_H-M   'P 1'
#
loop_
_entity.id
_entity.type
_entity.pdbx_description
1 polymer ?
#
loop_
_entity_poly.entity_id
_entity_poly.type
_entity_poly.pdbx_seq_one_letter_code
_entity_poly.pdbx_strand_id
1 'polypeptide(L)'
;LPAAGRTWLELPYLPAAAARVRINGVYVGTLAWAPLRAELTAHVRTGTNTIEIEVVNSLRNLFGPHYRFEPLALVTPGHWFYDGTASSEMAVVPDGLPGDVYIVQER
;
A
#
# COMPACT_ATOMS: atom_id res chain seq x y z
N LEU A 1 -12.83 19.25 -21.31
CA LEU A 1 -13.22 19.05 -19.90
C LEU A 1 -13.34 17.55 -19.69
N PRO A 2 -12.78 16.93 -18.63
CA PRO A 2 -12.98 15.51 -18.44
C PRO A 2 -14.49 15.27 -18.35
N ALA A 3 -14.99 14.28 -19.10
CA ALA A 3 -16.38 13.84 -19.05
C ALA A 3 -16.78 13.56 -17.59
N ALA A 4 -18.05 13.75 -17.26
CA ALA A 4 -18.67 13.80 -15.92
C ALA A 4 -18.45 12.60 -14.96
N GLY A 5 -17.52 11.70 -15.26
CA GLY A 5 -17.18 10.54 -14.45
C GLY A 5 -16.12 10.80 -13.38
N ARG A 6 -16.15 10.01 -12.30
CA ARG A 6 -15.16 10.03 -11.22
C ARG A 6 -13.89 9.32 -11.68
N THR A 7 -12.74 9.85 -11.34
CA THR A 7 -11.43 9.24 -11.61
C THR A 7 -10.78 8.81 -10.31
N TRP A 8 -10.33 7.57 -10.26
CA TRP A 8 -9.75 6.92 -9.09
C TRP A 8 -8.36 6.39 -9.40
N LEU A 9 -7.46 6.46 -8.42
CA LEU A 9 -6.29 5.59 -8.32
C LEU A 9 -6.69 4.36 -7.53
N GLU A 10 -6.36 3.16 -8.02
CA GLU A 10 -6.58 1.92 -7.27
C GLU A 10 -5.28 1.11 -7.15
N LEU A 11 -5.04 0.59 -5.95
CA LEU A 11 -3.92 -0.30 -5.62
C LEU A 11 -4.48 -1.64 -5.12
N PRO A 12 -4.87 -2.58 -6.00
CA PRO A 12 -5.51 -3.84 -5.59
C PRO A 12 -4.62 -4.72 -4.72
N TYR A 13 -3.30 -4.56 -4.82
CA TYR A 13 -2.32 -5.27 -4.01
C TYR A 13 -1.28 -4.29 -3.43
N LEU A 14 -1.42 -4.00 -2.14
CA LEU A 14 -0.50 -3.18 -1.36
C LEU A 14 -0.05 -3.95 -0.11
N PRO A 15 1.00 -4.78 -0.20
CA PRO A 15 1.57 -5.47 0.96
C PRO A 15 2.43 -4.51 1.81
N ALA A 16 1.89 -3.34 2.15
CA ALA A 16 2.53 -2.32 2.97
C ALA A 16 1.55 -1.83 4.03
N ALA A 17 2.03 -1.10 5.04
CA ALA A 17 1.17 -0.60 6.12
C ALA A 17 0.22 0.49 5.63
N ALA A 18 0.68 1.37 4.74
CA ALA A 18 -0.16 2.37 4.09
C ALA A 18 0.51 2.93 2.82
N ALA A 19 -0.26 3.65 2.00
CA ALA A 19 0.26 4.50 0.94
C ALA A 19 -0.38 5.89 0.98
N ARG A 20 0.43 6.95 0.93
CA ARG A 20 -0.01 8.33 0.79
C ARG A 20 0.00 8.73 -0.68
N VAL A 21 -1.11 9.28 -1.16
CA VAL A 21 -1.30 9.63 -2.57
C VAL A 21 -1.35 11.14 -2.75
N ARG A 22 -0.58 11.63 -3.73
CA ARG A 22 -0.69 13.00 -4.24
C ARG A 22 -0.89 13.01 -5.75
N ILE A 23 -1.62 13.99 -6.25
CA ILE A 23 -1.72 14.30 -7.69
C ILE A 23 -1.38 15.76 -7.90
N ASN A 24 -0.46 16.03 -8.81
CA ASN A 24 0.04 17.37 -9.11
C ASN A 24 0.50 18.13 -7.85
N GLY A 25 1.11 17.41 -6.90
CA GLY A 25 1.57 17.93 -5.60
C GLY A 25 0.49 18.06 -4.52
N VAL A 26 -0.78 17.82 -4.84
CA VAL A 26 -1.90 17.92 -3.89
C VAL A 26 -2.17 16.56 -3.25
N TYR A 27 -2.19 16.50 -1.93
CA TYR A 27 -2.58 15.31 -1.17
C TYR A 27 -4.07 15.02 -1.35
N VAL A 28 -4.38 13.77 -1.72
CA VAL A 28 -5.76 13.32 -1.99
C VAL A 28 -6.22 12.17 -1.09
N GLY A 29 -5.32 11.55 -0.34
CA GLY A 29 -5.70 10.53 0.63
C GLY A 29 -4.57 9.62 1.08
N THR A 30 -4.87 8.84 2.12
CA THR A 30 -4.03 7.76 2.61
C THR A 30 -4.79 6.45 2.48
N LEU A 31 -4.18 5.46 1.86
CA LEU A 31 -4.72 4.12 1.64
C LEU A 31 -4.15 3.20 2.73
N ALA A 32 -4.94 2.97 3.77
CA ALA A 32 -4.57 2.07 4.88
C ALA A 32 -5.55 0.88 5.01
N TRP A 33 -6.74 0.98 4.43
CA TRP A 33 -7.79 -0.01 4.55
C TRP A 33 -8.51 -0.16 3.21
N ALA A 34 -9.05 -1.36 2.93
CA ALA A 34 -9.84 -1.59 1.74
C ALA A 34 -11.15 -0.75 1.75
N PRO A 35 -11.63 -0.29 0.56
CA PRO A 35 -10.98 -0.41 -0.74
C PRO A 35 -9.77 0.53 -0.86
N LEU A 36 -8.65 0.02 -1.37
CA LEU A 36 -7.41 0.76 -1.52
C LEU A 36 -7.46 1.67 -2.75
N ARG A 37 -8.30 2.71 -2.67
CA ARG A 37 -8.51 3.69 -3.75
C ARG A 37 -8.51 5.14 -3.27
N ALA A 38 -7.93 6.03 -4.06
CA ALA A 38 -7.92 7.47 -3.82
C ALA A 38 -8.62 8.20 -4.97
N GLU A 39 -9.50 9.15 -4.65
CA GLU A 39 -10.18 9.94 -5.66
C GLU A 39 -9.27 11.04 -6.23
N LEU A 40 -9.16 11.11 -7.55
CA LEU A 40 -8.33 12.07 -8.26
C LEU A 40 -9.15 13.17 -8.95
N THR A 41 -10.47 12.98 -9.07
CA THR A 41 -11.38 13.75 -9.94
C THR A 41 -11.15 15.26 -9.92
N ALA A 42 -11.06 15.86 -8.73
CA ALA A 42 -10.94 17.31 -8.57
C ALA A 42 -9.57 17.90 -8.99
N HIS A 43 -8.56 17.07 -9.18
CA HIS A 43 -7.17 17.50 -9.36
C HIS A 43 -6.54 17.01 -10.67
N VAL A 44 -7.28 16.22 -11.47
CA VAL A 44 -6.88 15.86 -12.83
C VAL A 44 -7.00 17.07 -13.75
N ARG A 45 -5.97 17.29 -14.57
CA ARG A 45 -5.96 18.32 -15.63
C ARG A 45 -5.73 17.71 -17.01
N THR A 46 -6.10 18.44 -18.06
CA THR A 46 -5.76 18.05 -19.43
C THR A 46 -4.24 17.98 -19.61
N GLY A 47 -3.76 16.94 -20.29
CA GLY A 47 -2.33 16.72 -20.52
C GLY A 47 -1.68 15.93 -19.38
N THR A 48 -0.45 16.27 -19.05
CA THR A 48 0.35 15.52 -18.08
C THR A 48 -0.06 15.79 -16.63
N ASN A 49 -0.31 14.71 -15.91
CA ASN A 49 -0.52 14.70 -14.47
C ASN A 49 0.63 13.91 -13.81
N THR A 50 1.08 14.35 -12.65
CA THR A 50 2.06 13.63 -11.85
C THR A 50 1.35 13.02 -10.66
N ILE A 51 1.41 11.69 -10.52
CA ILE A 51 0.90 10.98 -9.35
C ILE A 51 2.10 10.53 -8.53
N GLU A 52 2.09 10.87 -7.25
CA GLU A 52 3.07 10.43 -6.27
C GLU A 52 2.39 9.45 -5.31
N ILE A 53 3.02 8.29 -5.12
CA ILE A 53 2.58 7.27 -4.18
C ILE A 53 3.75 7.04 -3.21
N GLU A 54 3.58 7.53 -1.99
CA GLU A 54 4.56 7.36 -0.92
C GLU A 54 4.13 6.16 -0.07
N VAL A 55 4.88 5.07 -0.18
CA VAL A 55 4.55 3.80 0.47
C VAL A 55 5.23 3.72 1.84
N VAL A 56 4.45 3.37 2.87
CA VAL A 56 4.93 3.17 4.23
C VAL A 56 4.85 1.68 4.54
N ASN A 57 6.02 1.06 4.65
CA ASN A 57 6.17 -0.36 4.92
C ASN A 57 6.05 -0.67 6.42
N SER A 58 5.89 -1.96 6.74
CA SER A 58 6.09 -2.43 8.10
C SER A 58 7.58 -2.60 8.40
N LEU A 59 7.95 -2.65 9.68
CA LEU A 59 9.31 -2.97 10.08
C LEU A 59 9.57 -4.50 10.11
N ARG A 60 8.63 -5.34 9.64
CA ARG A 60 8.74 -6.81 9.73
C ARG A 60 9.97 -7.35 9.02
N ASN A 61 10.30 -6.84 7.83
CA ASN A 61 11.49 -7.29 7.12
C ASN A 61 12.79 -6.72 7.70
N LEU A 62 12.73 -5.64 8.50
CA LEU A 62 13.88 -5.03 9.15
C LEU A 62 14.18 -5.62 10.54
N PHE A 63 13.14 -5.81 11.37
CA PHE A 63 13.26 -6.22 12.78
C PHE A 63 12.67 -7.60 13.10
N GLY A 64 12.19 -8.32 12.09
CA GLY A 64 11.61 -9.65 12.27
C GLY A 64 10.18 -9.61 12.84
N PRO A 65 9.64 -10.79 13.23
CA PRO A 65 10.32 -12.06 13.46
C PRO A 65 10.69 -12.84 12.18
N HIS A 66 11.98 -12.90 11.82
CA HIS A 66 12.46 -13.47 10.55
C HIS A 66 12.20 -14.98 10.37
N TYR A 67 12.07 -15.73 11.46
CA TYR A 67 12.02 -17.19 11.44
C TYR A 67 10.61 -17.74 11.66
N ARG A 68 9.58 -16.88 11.58
CA ARG A 68 8.18 -17.28 11.62
C ARG A 68 7.56 -17.02 10.25
N PHE A 69 7.05 -18.08 9.62
CA PHE A 69 6.24 -17.98 8.41
C PHE A 69 4.76 -18.01 8.79
N GLU A 70 4.32 -16.97 9.48
CA GLU A 70 2.90 -16.69 9.62
C GLU A 70 2.66 -15.33 8.96
N PRO A 71 1.78 -15.24 7.95
CA PRO A 71 1.36 -13.96 7.38
C PRO A 71 0.42 -13.28 8.39
N LEU A 72 1.00 -12.84 9.49
CA LEU A 72 0.28 -12.13 10.54
C LEU A 72 -0.03 -10.73 10.02
N ALA A 73 -1.31 -10.38 10.02
CA ALA A 73 -1.77 -9.03 9.70
C ALA A 73 -1.23 -7.97 10.67
N LEU A 74 -0.73 -8.39 11.85
CA LEU A 74 -0.15 -7.54 12.86
C LEU A 74 1.00 -8.24 13.59
N VAL A 75 2.14 -7.55 13.72
CA VAL A 75 3.29 -8.02 14.51
C VAL A 75 3.33 -7.24 15.83
N THR A 76 3.00 -7.91 16.93
CA THR A 76 3.05 -7.40 18.32
C THR A 76 4.20 -7.98 19.14
N PRO A 77 4.59 -7.39 20.29
CA PRO A 77 5.72 -7.84 21.14
C PRO A 77 5.75 -9.35 21.44
N GLY A 78 4.59 -9.99 21.46
CA GLY A 78 4.46 -11.44 21.66
C GLY A 78 5.20 -12.29 20.62
N HIS A 79 5.33 -11.80 19.38
CA HIS A 79 5.90 -12.60 18.28
C HIS A 79 7.42 -12.70 18.29
N TRP A 80 8.09 -11.96 19.18
CA TRP A 80 9.54 -12.05 19.39
C TRP A 80 9.94 -13.11 20.41
N PHE A 81 8.99 -13.68 21.16
CA PHE A 81 9.28 -14.79 22.07
C PHE A 81 9.34 -16.12 21.29
N TYR A 82 10.26 -17.01 21.66
CA TYR A 82 10.38 -18.34 21.05
C TYR A 82 9.41 -19.31 21.70
N ASP A 83 8.52 -19.92 20.92
CA ASP A 83 7.55 -20.93 21.36
C ASP A 83 7.84 -22.33 20.79
N GLY A 84 9.00 -22.53 20.17
CA GLY A 84 9.37 -23.79 19.52
C GLY A 84 8.99 -23.90 18.04
N THR A 85 8.28 -22.93 17.46
CA THR A 85 7.79 -23.00 16.06
C THR A 85 8.70 -22.34 15.02
N ALA A 86 9.84 -21.78 15.44
CA ALA A 86 10.69 -21.01 14.52
C ALA A 86 11.41 -21.92 13.50
N SER A 87 11.36 -21.51 12.23
CA SER A 87 12.13 -22.08 11.12
C SER A 87 13.63 -21.78 11.26
N SER A 88 14.48 -22.61 10.66
CA SER A 88 15.91 -22.28 10.47
C SER A 88 16.15 -21.29 9.31
N GLU A 89 15.15 -21.06 8.47
CA GLU A 89 15.26 -20.23 7.26
C GLU A 89 14.66 -18.83 7.47
N MET A 90 15.30 -17.83 6.87
CA MET A 90 14.83 -16.45 6.91
C MET A 90 13.62 -16.27 5.99
N ALA A 91 12.50 -15.89 6.58
CA ALA A 91 11.28 -15.50 5.90
C ALA A 91 11.18 -13.97 5.78
N VAL A 92 11.34 -13.48 4.56
CA VAL A 92 10.91 -12.12 4.16
C VAL A 92 9.51 -12.19 3.55
N VAL A 93 8.73 -11.15 3.75
CA VAL A 93 7.38 -11.02 3.17
C VAL A 93 7.39 -9.98 2.06
N PRO A 94 6.46 -10.04 1.08
CA PRO A 94 6.25 -8.94 0.15
C PRO A 94 6.07 -7.61 0.90
N ASP A 95 6.67 -6.55 0.36
CA ASP A 95 6.70 -5.23 0.99
C ASP A 95 6.75 -4.15 -0.09
N GLY A 96 6.18 -2.97 0.18
CA GLY A 96 6.10 -1.88 -0.79
C GLY A 96 4.92 -1.98 -1.76
N LEU A 97 5.15 -1.59 -3.03
CA LEU A 97 4.15 -1.59 -4.11
C LEU A 97 4.62 -2.48 -5.29
N PRO A 98 4.62 -3.81 -5.13
CA PRO A 98 4.99 -4.74 -6.20
C PRO A 98 3.85 -5.02 -7.19
N GLY A 99 2.61 -4.62 -6.87
CA GLY A 99 1.43 -4.85 -7.71
C GLY A 99 1.21 -3.75 -8.75
N ASP A 100 0.22 -3.99 -9.62
CA ASP A 100 -0.19 -3.02 -10.63
C ASP A 100 -0.90 -1.81 -10.00
N VAL A 101 -0.76 -0.68 -10.68
CA VAL A 101 -1.41 0.58 -10.33
C VAL A 101 -2.44 0.92 -11.40
N TYR A 102 -3.69 1.09 -11.00
CA TYR A 102 -4.78 1.35 -11.93
C TYR A 102 -5.30 2.79 -11.81
N ILE A 103 -5.66 3.37 -12.95
CA ILE A 103 -6.50 4.55 -13.03
C ILE A 103 -7.85 4.11 -13.57
N VAL A 104 -8.89 4.25 -12.75
CA VAL A 104 -10.25 3.80 -13.08
C VAL A 104 -11.14 5.03 -13.26
N GLN A 105 -11.91 5.04 -14.34
CA GLN A 105 -12.90 6.09 -14.59
C GLN A 105 -14.31 5.48 -14.56
N GLU A 106 -15.09 5.90 -13.57
CA GLU A 106 -16.50 5.49 -13.41
C GLU A 106 -17.39 6.58 -14.00
N ARG A 107 -18.41 6.21 -14.78
CA ARG A 107 -19.40 7.16 -15.33
C ARG A 107 -20.64 7.24 -14.45
#